data_AF-A0A7Y0LWG4-F1
#
_entry.id   AF-A0A7Y0LWG4-F1
#
_cell.length_a   1.000
_cell.length_b   1.000
_cell.length_c   1.000
_cell.angle_alpha   90.00
_cell.angle_beta   90.00
_cell.angle_gamma   90.00
#
_symmetry.space_group_name_H-M   'P 1'
#
loop_
_entity.id
_entity.type
_entity.pdbx_description
1 polymer ?
#
loop_
_entity_poly.entity_id
_entity_poly.type
_entity_poly.pdbx_seq_one_letter_code
_entity_poly.pdbx_strand_id
1 'polypeptide(L)'
;MNANWRDPVSALVDGMDGWDGAWTLVYAAGQVALNPAESPTPDQGLGLVYAALDLSHALTEIESIAYHRSASVAVDLGDVSMIDAGAVVAAVDELVVAAERAVMRALAQPDADISQTLLGARVLTLLSAARAELDGSAR
;
A
#
# COMPACT_ATOMS: atom_id res chain seq x y z
N MET A 1 -24.99 -6.63 -9.07
CA MET A 1 -23.83 -5.83 -9.52
C MET A 1 -22.68 -6.22 -8.61
N ASN A 2 -21.63 -6.82 -9.15
CA ASN A 2 -20.41 -7.07 -8.37
C ASN A 2 -19.69 -5.74 -8.27
N ALA A 3 -19.73 -5.11 -7.09
CA ALA A 3 -18.80 -4.01 -6.81
C ALA A 3 -17.38 -4.58 -6.93
N ASN A 4 -16.47 -3.87 -7.60
CA ASN A 4 -15.06 -4.23 -7.64
C ASN A 4 -14.25 -2.98 -7.31
N TRP A 5 -13.10 -3.15 -6.66
CA TRP A 5 -12.22 -2.03 -6.32
C TRP A 5 -11.42 -1.50 -7.52
N ARG A 6 -11.58 -2.07 -8.71
CA ARG A 6 -10.75 -1.74 -9.86
C ARG A 6 -10.88 -0.27 -10.26
N ASP A 7 -12.11 0.23 -10.35
CA ASP A 7 -12.38 1.62 -10.72
C ASP A 7 -11.88 2.63 -9.65
N PRO A 8 -12.15 2.44 -8.34
CA PRO A 8 -11.63 3.36 -7.33
C PRO A 8 -10.11 3.24 -7.09
N VAL A 9 -9.52 2.04 -7.24
CA VAL A 9 -8.05 1.85 -7.20
C VAL A 9 -7.39 2.59 -8.36
N SER A 10 -7.87 2.41 -9.59
CA SER A 10 -7.32 3.12 -10.75
C SER A 10 -7.39 4.64 -10.59
N ALA A 11 -8.53 5.16 -10.10
CA ALA A 11 -8.69 6.59 -9.85
C ALA A 11 -7.72 7.12 -8.77
N LEU A 12 -7.44 6.32 -7.74
CA LEU A 12 -6.46 6.66 -6.71
C LEU A 12 -5.04 6.66 -7.26
N VAL A 13 -4.66 5.61 -8.00
CA VAL A 13 -3.31 5.45 -8.57
C VAL A 13 -2.96 6.59 -9.54
N ASP A 14 -3.92 7.04 -10.35
CA ASP A 14 -3.69 8.10 -11.34
C ASP A 14 -3.48 9.50 -10.70
N GLY A 15 -3.98 9.71 -9.48
CA GLY A 15 -4.00 11.01 -8.82
C GLY A 15 -2.92 11.24 -7.75
N MET A 16 -2.22 10.19 -7.32
CA MET A 16 -1.36 10.24 -6.13
C MET A 16 0.14 10.27 -6.49
N ASP A 17 0.86 11.26 -5.96
CA ASP A 17 2.31 11.40 -6.10
C ASP A 17 2.94 12.00 -4.82
N GLY A 18 4.25 11.90 -4.70
CA GLY A 18 5.01 12.39 -3.55
C GLY A 18 4.71 11.62 -2.26
N TRP A 19 5.19 12.14 -1.13
CA TRP A 19 5.01 11.52 0.17
C TRP A 19 3.55 11.43 0.62
N ASP A 20 2.73 12.44 0.32
CA ASP A 20 1.30 12.45 0.66
C ASP A 20 0.52 11.41 -0.16
N GLY A 21 0.86 11.27 -1.45
CA GLY A 21 0.31 10.24 -2.31
C GLY A 21 0.74 8.83 -1.89
N ALA A 22 2.02 8.65 -1.57
CA ALA A 22 2.55 7.39 -1.03
C ALA A 22 1.83 7.00 0.27
N TRP A 23 1.64 7.94 1.20
CA TRP A 23 0.88 7.69 2.44
C TRP A 23 -0.54 7.23 2.14
N THR A 24 -1.24 7.93 1.24
CA THR A 24 -2.63 7.63 0.87
C THR A 24 -2.77 6.23 0.25
N LEU A 25 -1.83 5.87 -0.64
CA LEU A 25 -1.80 4.57 -1.31
C LEU A 25 -1.49 3.43 -0.33
N VAL A 26 -0.51 3.61 0.56
CA VAL A 26 -0.16 2.61 1.59
C VAL A 26 -1.29 2.42 2.58
N TYR A 27 -1.95 3.51 2.99
CA TYR A 27 -3.12 3.44 3.87
C TYR A 27 -4.26 2.64 3.23
N ALA A 28 -4.61 2.96 1.97
CA ALA A 28 -5.66 2.25 1.24
C ALA A 28 -5.32 0.76 1.05
N ALA A 29 -4.05 0.44 0.75
CA ALA A 29 -3.59 -0.94 0.61
C ALA A 29 -3.75 -1.72 1.93
N GLY A 30 -3.40 -1.10 3.07
CA GLY A 30 -3.57 -1.71 4.39
C GLY A 30 -5.03 -1.97 4.73
N GLN A 31 -5.94 -1.04 4.42
CA GLN A 31 -7.38 -1.24 4.64
C GLN A 31 -7.92 -2.40 3.80
N VAL A 32 -7.51 -2.49 2.53
CA VAL A 32 -7.91 -3.58 1.64
C VAL A 32 -7.35 -4.92 2.12
N ALA A 33 -6.10 -4.97 2.55
CA ALA A 33 -5.47 -6.20 3.06
C ALA A 33 -6.14 -6.73 4.35
N LEU A 34 -6.69 -5.83 5.17
CA LEU A 34 -7.43 -6.18 6.39
C LEU A 34 -8.90 -6.51 6.14
N ASN A 35 -9.42 -6.25 4.93
CA ASN A 35 -10.80 -6.56 4.59
C ASN A 35 -10.95 -8.06 4.26
N PRO A 36 -11.73 -8.83 5.03
CA PRO A 36 -11.80 -10.27 4.84
C PRO A 36 -12.53 -10.63 3.55
N ALA A 37 -11.85 -11.37 2.67
CA ALA A 37 -12.53 -12.14 1.62
C ALA A 37 -13.45 -13.20 2.26
N GLU A 38 -14.53 -13.59 1.57
CA GLU A 38 -15.50 -14.56 2.11
C GLU A 38 -14.93 -15.99 2.26
N SER A 39 -13.80 -16.31 1.58
CA SER A 39 -13.13 -17.63 1.70
C SER A 39 -11.66 -17.61 1.21
N PRO A 40 -10.73 -16.94 1.93
CA PRO A 40 -9.31 -17.09 1.64
C PRO A 40 -8.82 -18.47 2.04
N THR A 41 -7.85 -19.03 1.30
CA THR A 41 -7.07 -20.17 1.81
C THR A 41 -6.23 -19.72 3.03
N PRO A 42 -5.84 -20.63 3.95
CA PRO A 42 -5.03 -20.24 5.11
C PRO A 42 -3.72 -19.52 4.75
N ASP A 43 -3.06 -19.95 3.68
CA ASP A 43 -1.81 -19.33 3.23
C ASP A 43 -2.05 -17.91 2.68
N GLN A 44 -3.11 -17.70 1.89
CA GLN A 44 -3.49 -16.38 1.40
C GLN A 44 -3.91 -15.45 2.54
N GLY A 45 -4.67 -15.95 3.51
CA GLY A 45 -5.05 -15.18 4.69
C GLY A 45 -3.84 -14.74 5.52
N LEU A 46 -2.86 -15.63 5.72
CA LEU A 46 -1.61 -15.29 6.40
C LEU A 46 -0.78 -14.28 5.60
N GLY A 47 -0.65 -14.45 4.28
CA GLY A 47 0.06 -13.52 3.41
C GLY A 47 -0.53 -12.11 3.46
N LEU A 48 -1.86 -11.97 3.44
CA LEU A 48 -2.55 -10.68 3.59
C LEU A 48 -2.29 -10.03 4.96
N VAL A 49 -2.27 -10.82 6.05
CA VAL A 49 -1.98 -10.30 7.40
C VAL A 49 -0.53 -9.81 7.51
N TYR A 50 0.45 -10.55 6.99
CA TYR A 50 1.84 -10.12 7.00
C TYR A 50 2.07 -8.91 6.09
N ALA A 51 1.46 -8.89 4.91
CA ALA A 51 1.46 -7.72 4.05
C ALA A 51 0.88 -6.49 4.77
N ALA A 52 -0.26 -6.62 5.46
CA ALA A 52 -0.84 -5.52 6.23
C ALA A 52 0.10 -5.02 7.35
N LEU A 53 0.84 -5.92 8.00
CA LEU A 53 1.84 -5.57 9.00
C LEU A 53 2.98 -4.74 8.39
N ASP A 54 3.56 -5.19 7.28
CA ASP A 54 4.62 -4.46 6.59
C ASP A 54 4.16 -3.09 6.08
N LEU A 55 2.92 -3.01 5.57
CA LEU A 55 2.30 -1.75 5.16
C LEU A 55 2.11 -0.80 6.35
N SER A 56 1.76 -1.30 7.54
CA SER A 56 1.66 -0.46 8.75
C SER A 56 3.01 0.12 9.19
N HIS A 57 4.08 -0.66 9.07
CA HIS A 57 5.43 -0.18 9.32
C HIS A 57 5.87 0.83 8.26
N ALA A 58 5.55 0.60 6.99
CA ALA A 58 5.83 1.53 5.90
C ALA A 58 5.13 2.88 6.12
N LEU A 59 3.86 2.85 6.55
CA LEU A 59 3.09 4.04 6.89
C LEU A 59 3.78 4.85 8.01
N THR A 60 4.26 4.18 9.06
CA THR A 60 4.95 4.81 10.19
C THR A 60 6.25 5.50 9.76
N GLU A 61 7.01 4.87 8.86
CA GLU A 61 8.22 5.47 8.29
C GLU A 61 7.87 6.68 7.40
N ILE A 62 6.81 6.61 6.58
CA ILE A 62 6.33 7.75 5.77
C ILE A 62 5.86 8.91 6.67
N GLU A 63 5.15 8.63 7.76
CA GLU A 63 4.72 9.65 8.73
C GLU A 63 5.91 10.33 9.42
N SER A 64 7.00 9.58 9.64
CA SER A 64 8.25 10.12 10.19
C SER A 64 8.94 11.08 9.20
N ILE A 65 8.79 10.86 7.89
CA ILE A 65 9.28 11.76 6.83
C ILE A 65 8.37 13.00 6.70
N ALA A 66 7.06 12.78 6.76
CA ALA A 66 6.03 13.75 6.42
C ALA A 66 5.44 14.47 7.64
N TYR A 67 6.07 14.42 8.82
CA TYR A 67 5.62 14.99 10.10
C TYR A 67 5.20 16.50 10.05
N HIS A 68 5.42 17.18 8.92
CA HIS A 68 5.03 18.58 8.67
C HIS A 68 4.21 18.83 7.39
N ARG A 69 3.72 17.80 6.67
CA ARG A 69 2.95 17.98 5.42
C ARG A 69 1.50 17.51 5.61
N SER A 70 0.56 18.45 5.51
CA SER A 70 -0.83 18.30 5.98
C SER A 70 -1.84 17.94 4.89
N ALA A 71 -1.46 17.14 3.89
CA ALA A 71 -2.35 16.80 2.77
C ALA A 71 -2.61 15.30 2.57
N SER A 72 -2.13 14.44 3.47
CA SER A 72 -2.47 13.02 3.45
C SER A 72 -3.98 12.80 3.66
N VAL A 73 -4.60 12.01 2.78
CA VAL A 73 -6.04 11.73 2.83
C VAL A 73 -6.22 10.25 3.15
N ALA A 74 -6.86 9.95 4.28
CA ALA A 74 -7.29 8.59 4.58
C ALA A 74 -8.42 8.20 3.62
N VAL A 75 -8.12 7.27 2.70
CA VAL A 75 -9.10 6.75 1.75
C VAL A 75 -9.52 5.36 2.19
N ASP A 76 -10.80 5.23 2.51
CA ASP A 76 -11.48 3.95 2.62
C ASP A 76 -12.15 3.66 1.27
N LEU A 77 -11.75 2.55 0.64
CA LEU A 77 -12.32 2.10 -0.62
C LEU A 77 -13.70 1.42 -0.43
N GLY A 78 -14.16 1.31 0.82
CA GLY A 78 -15.44 0.77 1.23
C GLY A 78 -15.47 -0.77 1.22
N ASP A 79 -16.52 -1.31 1.82
CA ASP A 79 -16.76 -2.75 1.85
C ASP A 79 -17.19 -3.26 0.47
N VAL A 80 -16.32 -4.05 -0.15
CA VAL A 80 -16.68 -4.88 -1.29
C VAL A 80 -16.77 -6.32 -0.79
N SER A 81 -17.97 -6.91 -0.84
CA SER A 81 -18.15 -8.36 -0.63
C SER A 81 -17.36 -9.07 -1.72
N MET A 82 -16.16 -9.50 -1.36
CA MET A 82 -15.21 -10.15 -2.24
C MET A 82 -15.32 -11.65 -1.98
N ILE A 83 -15.94 -12.33 -2.92
CA ILE A 83 -15.92 -13.81 -2.97
C ILE A 83 -14.50 -14.28 -3.38
N ASP A 84 -13.69 -13.41 -3.99
CA ASP A 84 -12.41 -13.75 -4.61
C ASP A 84 -11.20 -13.14 -3.87
N ALA A 85 -10.45 -13.98 -3.16
CA ALA A 85 -9.21 -13.60 -2.50
C ALA A 85 -8.12 -13.13 -3.49
N GLY A 86 -8.12 -13.64 -4.73
CA GLY A 86 -7.19 -13.19 -5.78
C GLY A 86 -7.42 -11.75 -6.19
N ALA A 87 -8.69 -11.31 -6.19
CA ALA A 87 -9.03 -9.92 -6.44
C ALA A 87 -8.56 -8.99 -5.31
N VAL A 88 -8.58 -9.46 -4.04
CA VAL A 88 -8.04 -8.69 -2.90
C VAL A 88 -6.54 -8.52 -3.09
N VAL A 89 -5.83 -9.62 -3.32
CA VAL A 89 -4.38 -9.63 -3.54
C VAL A 89 -3.99 -8.70 -4.69
N ALA A 90 -4.69 -8.76 -5.82
CA ALA A 90 -4.42 -7.89 -6.96
C ALA A 90 -4.63 -6.40 -6.65
N ALA A 91 -5.67 -6.06 -5.88
CA ALA A 91 -5.93 -4.68 -5.47
C ALA A 91 -4.85 -4.16 -4.51
N VAL A 92 -4.41 -4.98 -3.54
CA VAL A 92 -3.29 -4.61 -2.65
C VAL A 92 -2.01 -4.42 -3.47
N ASP A 93 -1.64 -5.36 -4.33
CA ASP A 93 -0.41 -5.26 -5.14
C ASP A 93 -0.40 -4.00 -6.03
N GLU A 94 -1.53 -3.68 -6.68
CA GLU A 94 -1.65 -2.48 -7.52
C GLU A 94 -1.41 -1.18 -6.72
N LEU A 95 -2.00 -1.09 -5.53
CA LEU A 95 -1.80 0.06 -4.63
C LEU A 95 -0.36 0.14 -4.12
N VAL A 96 0.26 -1.00 -3.79
CA VAL A 96 1.66 -1.04 -3.31
C VAL A 96 2.64 -0.64 -4.42
N VAL A 97 2.44 -1.13 -5.64
CA VAL A 97 3.26 -0.75 -6.80
C VAL A 97 3.13 0.75 -7.09
N ALA A 98 1.93 1.31 -6.96
CA ALA A 98 1.74 2.75 -7.09
C ALA A 98 2.45 3.53 -5.98
N ALA A 99 2.39 3.05 -4.73
CA ALA A 99 3.10 3.66 -3.61
C ALA A 99 4.62 3.63 -3.81
N GLU A 100 5.20 2.51 -4.27
CA GLU A 100 6.62 2.42 -4.61
C GLU A 100 7.04 3.49 -5.62
N ARG A 101 6.23 3.69 -6.68
CA ARG A 101 6.47 4.73 -7.69
C ARG A 101 6.42 6.12 -7.09
N ALA A 102 5.44 6.41 -6.23
CA ALA A 102 5.32 7.71 -5.55
C ALA A 102 6.53 7.98 -4.64
N VAL A 103 6.99 6.97 -3.88
CA VAL A 103 8.19 7.08 -3.03
C VAL A 103 9.45 7.32 -3.88
N MET A 104 9.65 6.56 -4.95
CA MET A 104 10.80 6.76 -5.84
C MET A 104 10.82 8.16 -6.45
N ARG A 105 9.66 8.68 -6.88
CA ARG A 105 9.55 10.06 -7.40
C ARG A 105 9.81 11.11 -6.33
N ALA A 106 9.37 10.88 -5.09
CA ALA A 106 9.64 11.76 -3.97
C ALA A 106 11.15 11.81 -3.65
N LEU A 107 11.82 10.67 -3.69
CA LEU A 107 13.27 10.55 -3.47
C LEU A 107 14.11 11.13 -4.61
N ALA A 108 13.59 11.13 -5.84
CA ALA A 108 14.25 11.73 -7.00
C ALA A 108 14.25 13.27 -6.97
N GLN A 109 13.54 13.89 -6.03
CA GLN A 109 13.54 15.34 -5.88
C GLN A 109 14.92 15.83 -5.40
N PRO A 110 15.45 16.93 -5.96
CA PRO A 110 16.82 17.40 -5.69
C PRO A 110 17.06 17.83 -4.24
N ASP A 111 16.00 18.10 -3.47
CA ASP A 111 16.05 18.57 -2.10
C ASP A 111 15.89 17.45 -1.04
N ALA A 112 15.90 16.17 -1.46
CA ALA A 112 15.77 15.06 -0.53
C ALA A 112 17.00 14.97 0.40
N ASP A 113 16.78 15.09 1.71
CA ASP A 113 17.86 14.96 2.68
C ASP A 113 18.24 13.49 2.93
N ILE A 114 19.36 13.27 3.63
CA ILE A 114 19.88 11.92 3.92
C ILE A 114 18.89 11.11 4.77
N SER A 115 18.20 11.75 5.72
CA SER A 115 17.21 11.08 6.56
C SER A 115 16.01 10.62 5.74
N GLN A 116 15.49 11.47 4.85
CA GLN A 116 14.42 11.12 3.90
C GLN A 116 14.84 9.99 2.98
N THR A 117 16.10 9.98 2.53
CA THR A 117 16.66 8.91 1.70
C THR A 117 16.70 7.57 2.44
N LEU A 118 17.16 7.57 3.70
CA LEU A 118 17.22 6.36 4.52
C LEU A 118 15.82 5.82 4.85
N LEU A 119 14.90 6.70 5.25
CA LEU A 119 13.53 6.32 5.57
C LEU A 119 12.80 5.84 4.30
N GLY A 120 12.97 6.53 3.17
CA GLY A 120 12.43 6.11 1.88
C GLY A 120 12.96 4.74 1.42
N ALA A 121 14.24 4.45 1.63
CA ALA A 121 14.78 3.12 1.34
C ALA A 121 14.17 2.02 2.21
N ARG A 122 13.87 2.31 3.49
CA ARG A 122 13.15 1.38 4.37
C ARG A 122 11.72 1.17 3.92
N VAL A 123 11.02 2.25 3.55
CA VAL A 123 9.67 2.16 2.97
C VAL A 123 9.69 1.24 1.75
N LEU A 124 10.57 1.45 0.78
CA LEU A 124 10.68 0.58 -0.41
C LEU A 124 10.96 -0.89 -0.04
N THR A 125 11.77 -1.13 0.98
CA THR A 125 12.04 -2.50 1.48
C THR A 125 10.78 -3.15 2.06
N LEU A 126 10.01 -2.41 2.85
CA LEU A 126 8.76 -2.88 3.45
C LEU A 126 7.67 -3.10 2.40
N LEU A 127 7.56 -2.22 1.39
CA LEU A 127 6.63 -2.40 0.27
C LEU A 127 6.99 -3.65 -0.54
N SER A 128 8.27 -3.88 -0.82
CA SER A 128 8.73 -5.10 -1.48
C SER A 128 8.48 -6.36 -0.66
N ALA A 129 8.61 -6.29 0.67
CA ALA A 129 8.32 -7.40 1.57
C ALA A 129 6.81 -7.73 1.56
N ALA A 130 5.96 -6.70 1.67
CA ALA A 130 4.51 -6.87 1.58
C ALA A 130 4.09 -7.58 0.28
N ARG A 131 4.70 -7.21 -0.86
CA ARG A 131 4.44 -7.89 -2.15
C ARG A 131 4.93 -9.33 -2.17
N ALA A 132 6.06 -9.62 -1.54
CA ALA A 132 6.56 -10.99 -1.44
C ALA A 132 5.61 -11.88 -0.61
N GLU A 133 4.97 -11.34 0.43
CA GLU A 133 3.95 -12.03 1.22
C GLU A 133 2.66 -12.29 0.41
N LEU A 134 2.24 -11.33 -0.43
CA LEU A 134 1.08 -11.47 -1.32
C LEU A 134 1.27 -12.60 -2.35
N ASP A 135 2.45 -12.69 -2.96
CA ASP A 135 2.77 -13.67 -3.99
C ASP A 135 3.25 -15.03 -3.41
N GLY A 136 3.38 -15.12 -2.07
CA GLY A 136 3.86 -16.32 -1.37
C GLY A 136 5.35 -16.62 -1.56
N SER A 137 6.12 -15.63 -2.03
CA SER A 137 7.57 -15.74 -2.28
C SER A 137 8.45 -15.40 -1.08
N ALA A 138 7.85 -14.92 0.01
CA ALA A 138 8.52 -14.66 1.29
C ALA A 138 8.91 -15.95 2.07
N ARG A 139 8.57 -17.14 1.56
CA ARG A 139 8.79 -18.45 2.20
C ARG A 139 9.75 -19.36 1.44
#